data_AF-A0A0G1R4H2-F1
#
_entry.id   AF-A0A0G1R4H2-F1
#
_cell.length_a   1.000
_cell.length_b   1.000
_cell.length_c   1.000
_cell.angle_alpha   90.00
_cell.angle_beta   90.00
_cell.angle_gamma   90.00
#
_symmetry.space_group_name_H-M   'P 1'
#
loop_
_entity.id
_entity.type
_entity.pdbx_description
1 polymer ?
#
loop_
_entity_poly.entity_id
_entity_poly.type
_entity_poly.pdbx_seq_one_letter_code
_entity_poly.pdbx_strand_id
1 'polypeptide(L)'
;MIKQHKKTKLAVGTIRHLQEYVRGKIKERGFEDETLHERLLLLTEELGEMVHACRKISGMNVDQHREITNKAGEEVADVLNMVFAVGIELGLDIEHEFFEKEKKIDKRVYKRSSNNS
;
A
#
# COMPACT_ATOMS: atom_id res chain seq x y z
N MET A 1 24.20 -7.69 21.95
CA MET A 1 23.83 -6.27 21.74
C MET A 1 22.46 -6.23 21.09
N ILE A 2 21.43 -5.79 21.82
CA ILE A 2 20.08 -5.64 21.28
C ILE A 2 20.09 -4.36 20.44
N LYS A 3 19.95 -4.47 19.11
CA LYS A 3 19.75 -3.30 18.24
C LYS A 3 18.45 -2.63 18.66
N GLN A 4 18.53 -1.50 19.35
CA GLN A 4 17.38 -0.62 19.54
C GLN A 4 16.84 -0.29 18.14
N HIS A 5 15.66 -0.81 17.82
CA HIS A 5 14.93 -0.40 16.63
C HIS A 5 14.50 1.04 16.87
N LYS A 6 15.21 1.99 16.24
CA LYS A 6 14.80 3.39 16.22
C LYS A 6 13.40 3.40 15.58
N LYS A 7 12.37 3.67 16.38
CA LYS A 7 10.97 3.69 15.91
C LYS A 7 10.87 4.84 14.91
N THR A 8 10.93 4.54 13.61
CA THR A 8 10.74 5.54 12.56
C THR A 8 9.32 6.05 12.68
N LYS A 9 9.15 7.34 12.98
CA LYS A 9 7.84 7.98 13.06
C LYS A 9 7.51 8.54 11.68
N LEU A 10 6.37 8.16 11.13
CA LEU A 10 5.88 8.75 9.89
C LEU A 10 5.51 10.22 10.13
N ALA A 11 5.95 11.12 9.25
CA ALA A 11 5.61 12.53 9.35
C ALA A 11 4.13 12.75 8.98
N VAL A 12 3.42 13.54 9.80
CA VAL A 12 2.03 13.94 9.51
C VAL A 12 1.98 14.66 8.17
N GLY A 13 0.95 14.37 7.38
CA GLY A 13 0.76 14.87 6.01
C GLY A 13 1.41 13.98 4.94
N THR A 14 2.25 13.00 5.28
CA THR A 14 2.96 12.19 4.27
C THR A 14 1.99 11.36 3.41
N ILE A 15 1.02 10.69 4.04
CA ILE A 15 0.04 9.87 3.31
C ILE A 15 -0.94 10.79 2.58
N ARG A 16 -1.31 11.91 3.21
CA ARG A 16 -2.22 12.88 2.60
C ARG A 16 -1.63 13.52 1.34
N HIS A 17 -0.35 13.92 1.36
CA HIS A 17 0.33 14.45 0.18
C HIS A 17 0.39 13.41 -0.96
N LEU A 18 0.61 12.13 -0.64
CA LEU A 18 0.55 11.06 -1.64
C LEU A 18 -0.87 10.91 -2.19
N GLN A 19 -1.90 10.96 -1.34
CA GLN A 19 -3.29 10.92 -1.79
C GLN A 19 -3.64 12.08 -2.71
N GLU A 20 -3.18 13.29 -2.41
CA GLU A 20 -3.36 14.48 -3.26
C GLU A 20 -2.62 14.35 -4.59
N TYR A 21 -1.39 13.82 -4.57
CA TYR A 21 -0.64 13.52 -5.77
C TYR A 21 -1.38 12.53 -6.68
N VAL A 22 -1.87 11.41 -6.14
CA VAL A 22 -2.64 10.41 -6.89
C VAL A 22 -3.94 11.02 -7.44
N ARG A 23 -4.66 11.82 -6.64
CA ARG A 23 -5.85 12.55 -7.10
C ARG A 23 -5.53 13.45 -8.30
N GLY A 24 -4.40 14.16 -8.25
CA GLY A 24 -3.91 14.97 -9.38
C GLY A 24 -3.65 14.12 -10.63
N LYS A 25 -3.07 12.93 -10.47
CA LYS A 25 -2.81 11.99 -11.58
C LYS A 25 -4.07 11.41 -12.20
N ILE A 26 -5.08 11.08 -11.40
CA ILE A 26 -6.39 10.64 -11.89
C ILE A 26 -7.00 11.72 -12.78
N LYS A 27 -6.96 12.97 -12.32
CA LYS A 27 -7.43 14.13 -13.07
C LYS A 27 -6.66 14.38 -14.35
N GLU A 28 -5.32 14.36 -14.29
CA GLU A 28 -4.44 14.55 -15.45
C GLU A 28 -4.73 13.53 -16.57
N ARG A 29 -5.08 12.30 -16.19
CA ARG A 29 -5.36 11.20 -17.12
C ARG A 29 -6.83 11.13 -17.58
N GLY A 30 -7.72 11.96 -17.02
CA GLY A 30 -9.14 11.99 -17.37
C GLY A 30 -9.94 10.82 -16.78
N PHE A 31 -9.50 10.27 -15.65
CA PHE A 31 -10.14 9.12 -14.98
C PHE A 31 -11.01 9.53 -13.78
N GLU A 32 -11.51 10.78 -13.77
CA GLU A 32 -12.36 11.30 -12.69
C GLU A 32 -13.76 10.65 -12.69
N ASP A 33 -14.23 10.17 -13.85
CA ASP A 33 -15.57 9.57 -14.00
C ASP A 33 -15.61 8.07 -13.71
N GLU A 34 -14.48 7.44 -13.37
CA GLU A 34 -14.43 6.02 -13.00
C GLU A 34 -15.21 5.76 -11.71
N THR A 35 -16.18 4.86 -11.80
CA THR A 35 -16.96 4.40 -10.66
C THR A 35 -16.12 3.57 -9.68
N LEU A 36 -16.59 3.47 -8.44
CA LEU A 36 -16.01 2.55 -7.45
C LEU A 36 -15.85 1.12 -7.97
N HIS A 37 -16.81 0.61 -8.75
CA HIS A 37 -16.75 -0.76 -9.28
C HIS A 37 -15.62 -0.91 -10.31
N GLU A 38 -15.45 0.07 -11.20
CA GLU A 38 -14.34 0.08 -12.17
C GLU A 38 -12.99 0.18 -11.46
N ARG A 39 -12.86 1.04 -10.45
CA ARG A 39 -11.63 1.14 -9.64
C ARG A 39 -11.29 -0.17 -8.92
N LEU A 40 -12.30 -0.88 -8.39
CA LEU A 40 -12.10 -2.19 -7.75
C LEU A 40 -11.72 -3.28 -8.75
N LEU A 41 -12.26 -3.22 -9.97
CA LEU A 41 -11.87 -4.12 -11.05
C LEU A 41 -10.40 -3.92 -11.42
N LEU A 42 -9.99 -2.68 -11.66
CA LEU A 42 -8.59 -2.32 -11.94
C LEU A 42 -7.67 -2.71 -10.78
N LEU A 43 -8.08 -2.49 -9.52
CA LEU A 43 -7.30 -2.93 -8.35
C LEU A 43 -7.05 -4.44 -8.36
N THR A 44 -8.04 -5.21 -8.79
CA THR A 44 -7.93 -6.68 -8.85
C THR A 44 -6.98 -7.12 -9.96
N GLU A 45 -6.97 -6.39 -11.08
CA GLU A 45 -6.04 -6.61 -12.20
C GLU A 45 -4.59 -6.34 -11.76
N GLU A 46 -4.29 -5.16 -11.22
CA GLU A 46 -2.95 -4.79 -10.73
C GLU A 46 -2.46 -5.76 -9.64
N LEU A 47 -3.36 -6.20 -8.77
CA LEU A 47 -3.03 -7.20 -7.74
C LEU A 47 -2.66 -8.56 -8.38
N GLY A 48 -3.35 -8.95 -9.45
CA GLY A 48 -3.04 -10.15 -10.21
C GLY A 48 -1.67 -10.10 -10.88
N GLU A 49 -1.33 -8.95 -11.47
CA GLU A 49 -0.02 -8.68 -12.07
C GLU A 49 1.10 -8.74 -11.02
N MET A 50 0.89 -8.09 -9.87
CA MET A 50 1.82 -8.14 -8.73
C MET A 50 2.07 -9.58 -8.26
N VAL A 51 1.02 -10.39 -8.12
CA VAL A 51 1.14 -11.81 -7.75
C VAL A 51 1.93 -12.59 -8.81
N HIS A 52 1.67 -12.34 -10.09
CA HIS A 52 2.39 -12.99 -11.17
C HIS A 52 3.88 -12.62 -11.19
N ALA A 53 4.21 -11.34 -10.99
CA ALA A 53 5.58 -10.85 -10.90
C ALA A 53 6.33 -11.47 -9.70
N CYS A 54 5.69 -11.50 -8.52
CA CYS A 54 6.26 -12.09 -7.31
C CYS A 54 6.50 -13.61 -7.45
N ARG A 55 5.61 -14.34 -8.13
CA ARG A 55 5.77 -15.79 -8.36
C ARG A 55 7.07 -16.13 -9.10
N LYS A 56 7.52 -15.27 -10.02
CA LYS A 56 8.76 -15.46 -10.78
C LYS A 56 10.00 -15.31 -9.91
N ILE A 57 9.94 -14.48 -8.85
CA ILE A 57 11.05 -14.26 -7.90
C ILE A 57 11.31 -15.50 -7.05
N SER A 58 10.27 -16.22 -6.65
CA SER A 58 10.39 -17.41 -5.79
C SER A 58 10.99 -18.65 -6.49
N GLY A 59 11.34 -18.54 -7.79
CA GLY A 59 11.53 -19.68 -8.68
C GLY A 59 12.95 -20.03 -9.15
N MET A 60 13.93 -19.12 -9.35
CA MET A 60 15.21 -19.51 -10.02
C MET A 60 16.37 -18.48 -10.01
N ASN A 61 17.56 -19.00 -10.37
CA ASN A 61 18.95 -18.49 -10.25
C ASN A 61 19.33 -17.16 -10.93
N VAL A 62 20.46 -16.64 -10.42
CA VAL A 62 21.11 -15.33 -10.55
C VAL A 62 21.52 -14.93 -11.97
N ASP A 63 20.66 -14.17 -12.66
CA ASP A 63 20.99 -13.00 -13.52
C ASP A 63 19.69 -12.26 -13.93
N GLN A 64 18.57 -12.99 -14.02
CA GLN A 64 17.21 -12.47 -14.22
C GLN A 64 16.63 -11.72 -13.01
N HIS A 65 17.31 -11.75 -11.86
CA HIS A 65 16.77 -11.22 -10.61
C HIS A 65 16.50 -9.71 -10.66
N ARG A 66 17.32 -8.92 -11.35
CA ARG A 66 17.19 -7.45 -11.41
C ARG A 66 15.95 -7.00 -12.19
N GLU A 67 15.75 -7.55 -13.38
CA GLU A 67 14.59 -7.23 -14.22
C GLU A 67 13.29 -7.68 -13.57
N ILE A 68 13.29 -8.85 -12.92
CA ILE A 68 12.12 -9.34 -12.18
C ILE A 68 11.84 -8.48 -10.93
N THR A 69 12.87 -8.01 -10.19
CA THR A 69 12.64 -7.06 -9.08
C THR A 69 12.13 -5.70 -9.56
N ASN A 70 12.54 -5.24 -10.73
CA ASN A 70 12.03 -3.99 -11.31
C ASN A 70 10.55 -4.13 -11.65
N LYS A 71 10.17 -5.21 -12.33
CA LYS A 71 8.77 -5.49 -12.64
C LYS A 71 7.91 -5.61 -11.37
N ALA A 72 8.33 -6.40 -10.38
CA ALA A 72 7.59 -6.50 -9.12
C ALA A 72 7.48 -5.15 -8.38
N GLY A 73 8.49 -4.28 -8.50
CA GLY A 73 8.44 -2.92 -7.95
C GLY A 73 7.42 -2.03 -8.65
N GLU A 74 7.30 -2.13 -9.97
CA GLU A 74 6.28 -1.45 -10.78
C GLU A 74 4.87 -1.89 -10.34
N GLU A 75 4.61 -3.21 -10.30
CA GLU A 75 3.28 -3.71 -9.91
C GLU A 75 2.88 -3.32 -8.47
N VAL A 76 3.85 -3.26 -7.55
CA VAL A 76 3.60 -2.78 -6.18
C VAL A 76 3.20 -1.31 -6.18
N ALA A 77 3.81 -0.48 -7.03
CA ALA A 77 3.46 0.92 -7.17
C ALA A 77 2.06 1.09 -7.79
N ASP A 78 1.70 0.25 -8.75
CA ASP A 78 0.38 0.29 -9.40
C ASP A 78 -0.74 -0.17 -8.46
N VAL A 79 -0.53 -1.25 -7.70
CA VAL A 79 -1.43 -1.64 -6.61
C VAL A 79 -1.58 -0.52 -5.59
N LEU A 80 -0.48 0.13 -5.19
CA LEU A 80 -0.54 1.25 -4.25
C LEU A 80 -1.38 2.40 -4.82
N ASN A 81 -1.10 2.83 -6.05
CA ASN A 81 -1.87 3.87 -6.73
C ASN A 81 -3.37 3.54 -6.76
N MET A 82 -3.71 2.29 -7.06
CA MET A 82 -5.11 1.89 -7.17
C MET A 82 -5.82 1.80 -5.81
N VAL A 83 -5.11 1.42 -4.74
CA VAL A 83 -5.65 1.53 -3.36
C VAL A 83 -5.97 2.98 -3.02
N PHE A 84 -5.09 3.93 -3.37
CA PHE A 84 -5.36 5.35 -3.17
C PHE A 84 -6.53 5.83 -4.03
N ALA A 85 -6.64 5.39 -5.28
CA ALA A 85 -7.75 5.71 -6.17
C ALA A 85 -9.10 5.26 -5.58
N VAL A 86 -9.18 4.03 -5.06
CA VAL A 86 -10.37 3.53 -4.35
C VAL A 86 -10.68 4.37 -3.11
N GLY A 87 -9.66 4.73 -2.31
CA GLY A 87 -9.86 5.57 -1.13
C GLY A 87 -10.34 6.98 -1.46
N ILE A 88 -9.87 7.56 -2.57
CA ILE A 88 -10.32 8.85 -3.09
C ILE A 88 -11.79 8.79 -3.49
N GLU A 89 -12.19 7.75 -4.23
CA GLU A 89 -13.59 7.53 -4.66
C GLU A 89 -14.56 7.37 -3.48
N LEU A 90 -14.11 6.66 -2.44
CA LEU A 90 -14.87 6.49 -1.20
C LEU A 90 -14.91 7.75 -0.33
N GLY A 91 -14.20 8.83 -0.70
CA GLY A 91 -14.14 10.07 0.08
C GLY A 91 -13.37 9.94 1.40
N LEU A 92 -12.40 9.01 1.50
CA LEU A 92 -11.67 8.74 2.74
C LEU A 92 -10.54 9.75 2.97
N ASP A 93 -10.30 10.12 4.24
CA ASP A 93 -9.01 10.63 4.70
C ASP A 93 -8.11 9.43 5.04
N ILE A 94 -7.30 9.00 4.08
CA ILE A 94 -6.49 7.78 4.20
C ILE A 94 -5.47 7.91 5.34
N GLU A 95 -4.91 9.10 5.54
CA GLU A 95 -3.95 9.33 6.62
C GLU A 95 -4.60 9.20 7.99
N HIS A 96 -5.80 9.78 8.15
CA HIS A 96 -6.58 9.63 9.37
C HIS A 96 -6.87 8.16 9.68
N GLU A 97 -7.40 7.41 8.71
CA GLU A 97 -7.74 5.99 8.88
C GLU A 97 -6.50 5.13 9.17
N PHE A 98 -5.37 5.43 8.52
CA PHE A 98 -4.10 4.75 8.75
C PHE A 98 -3.65 4.90 10.22
N PHE A 99 -3.60 6.13 10.74
CA PHE A 99 -3.18 6.37 12.12
C PHE A 99 -4.19 5.86 13.16
N GLU A 100 -5.50 5.96 12.90
CA GLU A 100 -6.52 5.39 13.78
C GLU A 100 -6.43 3.86 13.86
N LYS A 101 -6.09 3.19 12.75
CA LYS A 101 -5.85 1.75 12.73
C LYS A 101 -4.61 1.38 13.55
N GLU A 102 -3.49 2.08 13.38
CA GLU A 102 -2.27 1.84 14.14
C GLU A 102 -2.49 1.97 15.65
N LYS A 103 -3.19 3.03 16.10
CA LYS A 103 -3.55 3.22 17.51
C LYS A 103 -4.34 2.02 18.08
N LYS A 104 -5.23 1.43 17.29
CA LYS A 104 -6.01 0.23 17.67
C LYS A 104 -5.16 -1.05 17.70
N ILE A 105 -4.13 -1.16 16.85
CA ILE A 105 -3.19 -2.29 16.84
C ILE A 105 -2.29 -2.23 18.07
N ASP A 106 -1.71 -1.07 18.37
CA ASP A 106 -0.86 -0.88 19.55
C ASP A 106 -1.62 -1.27 20.84
N LYS A 107 -2.87 -0.81 20.99
CA LYS A 107 -3.75 -1.18 22.12
C LYS A 107 -4.01 -2.70 22.22
N ARG A 108 -4.04 -3.42 21.09
CA ARG A 108 -4.23 -4.89 21.06
C ARG A 108 -2.95 -5.65 21.42
N VAL A 109 -1.78 -5.15 21.02
CA VAL A 109 -0.48 -5.73 21.43
C VAL A 109 -0.29 -5.59 22.95
N TYR A 110 -0.65 -4.45 23.54
CA TYR A 110 -0.61 -4.28 25.01
C TYR A 110 -1.49 -5.29 25.75
N LYS A 111 -2.65 -5.67 25.21
CA LYS A 111 -3.52 -6.69 25.82
C LYS A 111 -2.99 -8.12 25.72
N ARG A 112 -2.01 -8.38 24.85
CA ARG A 112 -1.44 -9.73 24.64
C ARG A 112 -0.32 -10.08 25.63
N SER A 113 -0.08 -9.25 26.64
CA SER A 113 0.95 -9.44 27.68
C SER A 113 0.33 -9.43 29.09
N SER A 114 -0.56 -10.38 29.37
CA SER A 114 -0.93 -10.74 30.74
C SER A 114 -1.65 -12.09 30.77
N ASN A 115 -0.98 -13.13 30.26
CA ASN A 115 -1.23 -14.52 30.65
C ASN A 115 0.14 -15.19 30.85
N ASN A 116 0.77 -14.86 31.98
CA ASN A 116 1.68 -15.77 32.67
C ASN A 116 0.97 -16.20 33.96
N SER A 117 0.39 -17.39 33.94
CA SER A 117 0.16 -18.27 35.10
C SER A 117 -0.10 -19.66 34.56
#